data_AF-A0A6S7GB42-F1
#
_entry.id   AF-A0A6S7GB42-F1
#
_cell.length_a   1.000
_cell.length_b   1.000
_cell.length_c   1.000
_cell.angle_alpha   90.00
_cell.angle_beta   90.00
_cell.angle_gamma   90.00
#
_symmetry.space_group_name_H-M   'P 1'
#
loop_
_entity.id
_entity.type
_entity.pdbx_description
1 polymer ?
#
loop_
_entity_poly.entity_id
_entity_poly.type
_entity_poly.pdbx_seq_one_letter_code
_entity_poly.pdbx_strand_id
1 'polypeptide(L)'
;CKEPVSLGMENGDIPDSQILASSEWDANHGAVNSRLNFRAQGKRQGAWSARRNDLNQWLQVNFVLQATVTEILTQGRSNADQWVTSYTVSYSNDGLNFFAYRVNGVVK
;
A
#
# COMPACT_ATOMS: atom_id res chain seq x y z
N CYS A 1 0.75 20.35 5.25
CA CYS A 1 2.06 20.31 5.92
C CYS A 1 3.03 21.14 5.08
N LYS A 2 3.90 21.96 5.70
CA LYS A 2 4.85 22.81 4.94
C LYS A 2 6.04 22.01 4.40
N GLU A 3 6.35 20.87 5.02
CA GLU A 3 7.36 19.90 4.58
C GLU A 3 6.80 18.48 4.84
N PRO A 4 6.56 17.65 3.81
CA PRO A 4 6.12 16.28 4.00
C PRO A 4 7.28 15.41 4.51
N VAL A 5 7.00 14.56 5.50
CA VAL A 5 7.95 13.59 6.05
C VAL A 5 7.46 12.18 5.68
N SER A 6 8.39 11.30 5.31
CA SER A 6 8.08 9.89 5.02
C SER A 6 7.48 9.21 6.26
N LEU A 7 6.36 8.51 6.08
CA LEU A 7 5.67 7.83 7.20
C LEU A 7 6.22 6.44 7.54
N GLY A 8 7.21 5.93 6.80
CA GLY A 8 7.97 4.76 7.22
C GLY A 8 7.88 3.51 6.33
N MET A 9 7.24 3.60 5.15
CA MET A 9 7.10 2.45 4.24
C MET A 9 8.46 1.97 3.73
N GLU A 10 9.29 2.88 3.23
CA GLU A 10 10.58 2.57 2.59
C GLU A 10 11.66 2.17 3.60
N ASN A 11 11.79 2.92 4.71
CA ASN A 11 12.89 2.75 5.67
C ASN A 11 12.64 1.67 6.72
N GLY A 12 11.43 1.09 6.79
CA GLY A 12 11.09 0.01 7.71
C GLY A 12 10.50 0.46 9.05
N ASP A 13 10.29 1.76 9.27
CA ASP A 13 9.72 2.27 10.54
C ASP A 13 8.28 1.79 10.76
N ILE A 14 7.54 1.55 9.68
CA ILE A 14 6.28 0.80 9.72
C ILE A 14 6.63 -0.69 9.76
N PRO A 15 6.36 -1.42 10.85
CA PRO A 15 6.63 -2.84 10.96
C PRO A 15 5.77 -3.67 10.00
N ASP A 16 6.26 -4.86 9.63
CA ASP A 16 5.55 -5.76 8.71
C ASP A 16 4.12 -6.11 9.16
N SER A 17 3.88 -6.20 10.48
CA SER A 17 2.55 -6.47 11.04
C SER A 17 1.52 -5.37 10.79
N GLN A 18 1.97 -4.17 10.37
CA GLN A 18 1.10 -3.04 10.04
C GLN A 18 0.78 -2.97 8.54
N ILE A 19 1.34 -3.86 7.72
CA ILE A 19 1.11 -3.89 6.27
C ILE A 19 0.25 -5.13 5.96
N LEU A 20 -1.00 -4.89 5.61
CA LEU A 20 -1.99 -5.93 5.35
C LEU A 20 -2.47 -5.85 3.90
N ALA A 21 -2.97 -6.96 3.38
CA ALA A 21 -3.61 -7.01 2.07
C ALA A 21 -4.86 -7.87 2.11
N SER A 22 -5.80 -7.55 1.23
CA SER A 22 -6.99 -8.37 0.93
C SER A 22 -6.63 -9.81 0.54
N SER A 23 -5.58 -9.98 -0.25
CA SER A 23 -5.06 -11.26 -0.69
C SER A 23 -3.63 -11.13 -1.21
N GLU A 24 -2.96 -12.26 -1.37
CA GLU A 24 -1.61 -12.36 -1.91
C GLU A 24 -1.59 -13.46 -2.98
N TRP A 25 -0.90 -13.23 -4.10
CA TRP A 25 -0.76 -14.21 -5.18
C TRP A 25 -0.18 -15.53 -4.67
N ASP A 26 0.91 -15.43 -3.91
CA ASP A 26 1.54 -16.49 -3.13
C ASP A 26 2.43 -15.84 -2.05
N ALA A 27 3.12 -16.67 -1.26
CA ALA A 27 4.04 -16.20 -0.22
C ALA A 27 5.23 -15.36 -0.74
N ASN A 28 5.49 -15.38 -2.05
CA ASN A 28 6.56 -14.62 -2.68
C ASN A 28 6.14 -13.20 -3.08
N HIS A 29 4.84 -12.90 -3.08
CA HIS A 29 4.23 -11.62 -3.42
C HIS A 29 3.46 -11.02 -2.23
N GLY A 30 3.92 -11.28 -1.01
CA GLY A 30 3.23 -10.86 0.19
C GLY A 30 3.13 -9.34 0.38
N ALA A 31 2.23 -8.90 1.24
CA ALA A 31 1.94 -7.48 1.48
C ALA A 31 3.21 -6.69 1.85
N VAL A 32 4.10 -7.28 2.64
CA VAL A 32 5.39 -6.70 3.06
C VAL A 32 6.35 -6.36 1.91
N ASN A 33 6.12 -6.88 0.71
CA ASN A 33 6.86 -6.50 -0.50
C ASN A 33 6.39 -5.17 -1.10
N SER A 34 5.32 -4.55 -0.57
CA SER A 34 4.77 -3.29 -1.09
C SER A 34 5.56 -2.04 -0.70
N ARG A 35 6.68 -2.21 0.02
CA ARG A 35 7.55 -1.09 0.41
C ARG A 35 8.14 -0.44 -0.83
N LEU A 36 8.26 0.89 -0.80
CA LEU A 36 8.88 1.64 -1.88
C LEU A 36 10.34 1.17 -2.05
N ASN A 37 10.80 1.10 -3.30
CA ASN A 37 12.12 0.62 -3.70
C ASN A 37 12.44 -0.83 -3.31
N PHE A 38 11.43 -1.63 -2.98
CA PHE A 38 11.58 -3.05 -2.73
C PHE A 38 11.99 -3.79 -4.02
N ARG A 39 13.11 -4.53 -3.97
CA ARG A 39 13.64 -5.28 -5.11
C ARG A 39 13.42 -6.77 -4.95
N ALA A 40 13.17 -7.46 -6.06
CA ALA A 40 13.13 -8.90 -6.07
C ALA A 40 14.47 -9.47 -5.58
N GLN A 41 14.41 -10.37 -4.59
CA GLN A 41 15.59 -10.99 -3.99
C GLN A 41 15.23 -12.37 -3.46
N GLY A 42 16.02 -13.37 -3.85
CA GLY A 42 15.75 -14.77 -3.51
C GLY A 42 14.40 -15.20 -4.04
N LYS A 43 13.50 -15.61 -3.15
CA LYS A 43 12.13 -15.99 -3.52
C LYS A 43 11.19 -14.80 -3.64
N ARG A 44 11.49 -13.64 -3.03
CA ARG A 44 10.58 -12.48 -3.01
C ARG A 44 10.57 -11.82 -4.38
N GLN A 45 9.37 -11.59 -4.90
CA GLN A 45 9.16 -11.20 -6.30
C GLN A 45 9.10 -9.69 -6.52
N GLY A 46 9.56 -8.89 -5.57
CA GLY A 46 9.85 -7.47 -5.81
C GLY A 46 8.65 -6.53 -5.77
N ALA A 47 7.45 -7.01 -5.44
CA ALA A 47 6.28 -6.22 -5.06
C ALA A 47 5.24 -7.12 -4.35
N TRP A 48 4.22 -6.50 -3.76
CA TRP A 48 2.96 -7.18 -3.45
C TRP A 48 2.17 -7.38 -4.75
N SER A 49 1.50 -8.53 -4.86
CA SER A 49 0.52 -8.79 -5.91
C SER A 49 -0.69 -9.46 -5.29
N ALA A 50 -1.88 -8.96 -5.59
CA ALA A 50 -3.11 -9.60 -5.17
C ALA A 50 -3.28 -10.97 -5.86
N ARG A 51 -4.06 -11.84 -5.24
CA ARG A 51 -4.37 -13.17 -5.77
C ARG A 51 -5.30 -13.12 -6.98
N ARG A 52 -6.18 -12.12 -7.01
CA ARG A 52 -7.18 -11.95 -8.06
C ARG A 52 -6.95 -10.61 -8.75
N ASN A 53 -7.19 -10.57 -10.05
CA ASN A 53 -7.19 -9.33 -10.82
C ASN A 53 -8.61 -8.78 -10.90
N ASP A 54 -9.05 -8.14 -9.81
CA ASP A 54 -10.35 -7.48 -9.71
C ASP A 54 -10.23 -6.17 -8.91
N LEU A 55 -11.29 -5.37 -8.92
CA LEU A 55 -11.33 -4.05 -8.28
C LEU A 55 -11.56 -4.10 -6.76
N ASN A 56 -11.71 -5.29 -6.16
CA ASN A 56 -12.01 -5.45 -4.74
C ASN A 56 -10.76 -5.74 -3.91
N GLN A 57 -9.58 -5.76 -4.55
CA GLN A 57 -8.32 -5.98 -3.87
C GLN A 57 -7.78 -4.68 -3.28
N TRP A 58 -7.22 -4.77 -2.08
CA TRP A 58 -6.64 -3.64 -1.35
C TRP A 58 -5.33 -4.03 -0.66
N LEU A 59 -4.52 -3.00 -0.42
CA LEU A 59 -3.36 -2.97 0.46
C LEU A 59 -3.65 -1.91 1.53
N GLN A 60 -3.41 -2.24 2.79
CA GLN A 60 -3.68 -1.37 3.93
C GLN A 60 -2.41 -1.20 4.75
N VAL A 61 -2.18 0.03 5.20
CA VAL A 61 -1.08 0.41 6.08
C VAL A 61 -1.68 0.99 7.35
N ASN A 62 -1.33 0.42 8.50
CA ASN A 62 -1.80 0.88 9.81
C ASN A 62 -0.71 1.71 10.50
N PHE A 63 -0.90 3.02 10.61
CA PHE A 63 0.09 3.90 11.25
C PHE A 63 0.11 3.85 12.79
N VAL A 64 -0.84 3.16 13.44
CA VAL A 64 -1.06 3.06 14.90
C VAL A 64 -1.42 4.38 15.59
N LEU A 65 -0.77 5.47 15.21
CA LEU A 65 -1.09 6.83 15.63
C LEU A 65 -1.77 7.58 14.48
N GLN A 66 -2.53 8.62 14.85
CA GLN A 66 -3.16 9.47 13.87
C GLN A 66 -2.09 10.17 13.01
N ALA A 67 -2.15 9.93 11.70
CA ALA A 67 -1.24 10.53 10.72
C ALA A 67 -2.02 11.39 9.72
N THR A 68 -1.44 12.53 9.35
CA THR A 68 -1.94 13.33 8.22
C THR A 68 -1.23 12.87 6.96
N VAL A 69 -1.92 12.16 6.08
CA VAL A 69 -1.39 11.70 4.79
C VAL A 69 -1.66 12.78 3.74
N THR A 70 -0.60 13.29 3.11
CA THR A 70 -0.71 14.32 2.06
C THR A 70 -0.39 13.82 0.66
N GLU A 71 0.38 12.74 0.55
CA GLU A 71 0.83 12.17 -0.72
C GLU A 71 1.01 10.65 -0.58
N ILE A 72 0.79 9.93 -1.68
CA ILE A 72 1.02 8.49 -1.78
C ILE A 72 1.91 8.26 -2.99
N LEU A 73 3.12 7.77 -2.75
CA LEU A 73 4.03 7.32 -3.79
C LEU A 73 3.72 5.86 -4.13
N THR A 74 3.62 5.55 -5.42
CA THR A 74 3.37 4.19 -5.92
C THR A 74 4.50 3.75 -6.83
N GLN A 75 4.75 2.44 -6.89
CA GLN A 75 5.78 1.85 -7.73
C GLN A 75 5.28 0.51 -8.29
N GLY A 76 5.66 0.22 -9.52
CA GLY A 76 5.47 -1.09 -10.13
C GLY A 76 6.42 -2.15 -9.57
N ARG A 77 6.25 -3.37 -10.06
CA ARG A 77 7.09 -4.51 -9.66
C ARG A 77 8.48 -4.41 -10.25
N SER A 78 9.51 -4.64 -9.43
CA SER A 78 10.91 -4.42 -9.85
C SER A 78 11.47 -5.43 -10.87
N ASN A 79 10.83 -6.58 -11.07
CA ASN A 79 11.30 -7.64 -11.97
C ASN A 79 10.27 -8.09 -13.02
N ALA A 80 9.20 -7.32 -13.22
CA ALA A 80 8.18 -7.60 -14.24
C ALA A 80 7.45 -6.30 -14.62
N ASP A 81 6.95 -6.25 -15.85
CA ASP A 81 6.17 -5.11 -16.36
C ASP A 81 4.73 -5.13 -15.83
N GLN A 82 4.59 -4.97 -14.51
CA GLN A 82 3.32 -5.01 -13.78
C GLN A 82 3.22 -3.82 -12.83
N TRP A 83 2.18 -3.00 -13.00
CA TRP A 83 1.89 -1.84 -12.15
C TRP A 83 0.40 -1.50 -12.17
N VAL A 84 -0.07 -0.87 -11.10
CA VAL A 84 -1.43 -0.31 -11.03
C VAL A 84 -1.44 1.08 -11.63
N THR A 85 -2.39 1.36 -12.52
CA THR A 85 -2.51 2.66 -13.21
C THR A 85 -3.51 3.61 -12.57
N SER A 86 -4.44 3.08 -11.78
CA SER A 86 -5.47 3.85 -11.08
C SER A 86 -5.91 3.12 -9.83
N TYR A 87 -6.13 3.86 -8.75
CA TYR A 87 -6.61 3.34 -7.47
C TYR A 87 -7.55 4.37 -6.84
N THR A 88 -8.28 3.94 -5.83
CA THR A 88 -9.02 4.82 -4.91
C THR A 88 -8.44 4.68 -3.52
N VAL A 89 -8.56 5.72 -2.70
CA VAL A 89 -8.09 5.71 -1.32
C VAL A 89 -9.28 5.64 -0.37
N SER A 90 -9.17 4.80 0.66
CA SER A 90 -10.06 4.82 1.81
C SER A 90 -9.22 4.96 3.08
N TYR A 91 -9.76 5.61 4.10
CA TYR A 91 -9.09 5.83 5.38
C TYR A 91 -10.01 5.48 6.55
N SER A 92 -9.42 5.19 7.70
CA SER A 92 -10.12 4.83 8.92
C SER A 92 -9.34 5.34 10.14
N ASN A 93 -10.07 5.67 11.21
CA ASN A 93 -9.48 6.01 12.52
C ASN A 93 -9.62 4.87 13.55
N ASP A 94 -10.43 3.85 13.26
CA ASP A 94 -10.71 2.73 14.17
C ASP A 94 -10.32 1.35 13.57
N GLY A 95 -9.90 1.32 12.30
CA GLY A 95 -9.57 0.10 11.58
C GLY A 95 -10.78 -0.76 11.19
N LEU A 96 -12.00 -0.29 11.46
CA LEU A 96 -13.25 -1.02 11.20
C LEU A 96 -14.11 -0.29 10.18
N ASN A 97 -14.28 1.02 10.36
CA ASN A 97 -15.10 1.86 9.50
C ASN A 97 -14.20 2.65 8.55
N PHE A 98 -14.32 2.36 7.26
CA PHE A 98 -13.54 2.99 6.21
C PHE A 98 -14.39 4.00 5.43
N PHE A 99 -13.79 5.16 5.17
CA PHE A 99 -14.39 6.24 4.41
C PHE A 99 -13.57 6.45 3.14
N ALA A 100 -14.25 6.51 1.99
CA ALA A 100 -13.59 6.85 0.73
C ALA A 100 -13.07 8.28 0.77
N TYR A 101 -11.82 8.48 0.35
CA TYR A 101 -11.26 9.79 0.11
C TYR A 101 -11.99 10.45 -1.06
N ARG A 102 -12.34 11.73 -0.89
CA ARG A 102 -13.11 12.48 -1.88
C ARG A 102 -12.52 13.86 -2.09
N VAL A 103 -12.49 14.27 -3.35
CA VAL A 103 -12.17 15.64 -3.75
C VAL A 103 -13.40 16.21 -4.45
N ASN A 104 -13.95 17.30 -3.93
CA ASN A 104 -15.19 17.91 -4.42
C ASN A 104 -16.34 16.90 -4.58
N GLY A 105 -16.47 15.97 -3.63
CA GLY A 105 -17.51 14.93 -3.62
C GLY A 105 -17.21 13.67 -4.47
N VAL A 106 -16.19 13.72 -5.33
CA VAL A 106 -15.80 12.60 -6.20
C VAL A 106 -14.79 11.70 -5.50
N VAL A 107 -15.00 10.38 -5.54
CA VAL A 107 -14.06 9.39 -4.99
C VAL A 107 -12.74 9.46 -5.75
N LYS A 108 -11.64 9.48 -5.00
CA LYS A 108 -10.28 9.58 -5.52
C LYS A 108 -9.38 8.51 -4.95
#